data_AF-H8GLP6-F1
#
_entry.id   AF-H8GLP6-F1
#
_cell.length_a   1.000
_cell.length_b   1.000
_cell.length_c   1.000
_cell.angle_alpha   90.00
_cell.angle_beta   90.00
_cell.angle_gamma   90.00
#
_symmetry.space_group_name_H-M   'P 1'
#
loop_
_entity.id
_entity.type
_entity.pdbx_description
1 polymer ?
#
loop_
_entity_poly.entity_id
_entity_poly.type
_entity_poly.pdbx_seq_one_letter_code
_entity_poly.pdbx_strand_id
1 'polypeptide(L)'
;MKSNPLKKPGQRGGKRPGSGRKKGTPNKATFELKQAAAEHGQEVLDALIRIIRDQETPANTIVAACRELLDRGYGKPTQHVVEENVTAGMTPDMLKRLETDMIERMTKAREQQRLVLIERGFIDEDGNKLRD
;
A
#
# COMPACT_ATOMS: atom_id res chain seq x y z
N MET A 1 2.50 -8.13 52.90
CA MET A 1 3.45 -8.04 51.76
C MET A 1 2.66 -8.29 50.48
N LYS A 2 2.40 -7.27 49.66
CA LYS A 2 1.68 -7.43 48.39
C LYS A 2 2.73 -7.63 47.28
N SER A 3 2.71 -8.79 46.64
CA SER A 3 3.61 -9.16 45.54
C SER A 3 3.31 -8.29 44.31
N ASN A 4 4.35 -7.60 43.83
CA ASN A 4 4.31 -6.82 42.61
C ASN A 4 4.52 -7.78 41.42
N PRO A 5 3.59 -7.90 40.46
CA PRO A 5 3.75 -8.81 39.33
C PRO A 5 4.88 -8.33 38.40
N LEU A 6 5.82 -9.24 38.12
CA LEU A 6 7.02 -9.02 37.30
C LEU A 6 6.66 -8.47 35.91
N LYS A 7 7.20 -7.29 35.58
CA LYS A 7 7.09 -6.66 34.26
C LYS A 7 7.89 -7.46 33.23
N LYS A 8 7.22 -8.01 32.21
CA LYS A 8 7.85 -8.81 31.14
C LYS A 8 8.96 -8.03 30.42
N PRO A 9 10.20 -8.52 30.36
CA PRO A 9 11.28 -7.90 29.58
C PRO A 9 11.05 -8.18 28.09
N GLY A 10 10.83 -7.12 27.31
CA GLY A 10 10.55 -7.21 25.87
C GLY A 10 9.78 -6.02 25.30
N GLN A 11 9.23 -5.15 26.14
CA GLN A 11 8.37 -4.04 25.70
C GLN A 11 9.13 -2.74 25.33
N ARG A 12 10.30 -2.85 24.68
CA ARG A 12 11.04 -1.68 24.17
C ARG A 12 10.99 -1.69 22.65
N GLY A 13 10.11 -0.87 22.05
CA GLY A 13 10.12 -0.61 20.59
C GLY A 13 8.77 -0.51 19.87
N GLY A 14 7.63 -0.63 20.55
CA GLY A 14 6.31 -0.52 19.90
C GLY A 14 5.93 0.93 19.53
N LYS A 15 5.09 1.07 18.48
CA LYS A 15 4.45 2.34 18.08
C LYS A 15 3.71 2.95 19.28
N ARG A 16 4.29 3.98 19.89
CA ARG A 16 3.65 4.80 20.92
C ARG A 16 2.55 5.66 20.27
N PRO A 17 1.47 6.00 20.98
CA PRO A 17 0.53 7.02 20.54
C PRO A 17 1.30 8.32 20.19
N GLY A 18 1.12 8.83 18.98
CA GLY A 18 1.88 9.98 18.47
C GLY A 18 3.31 9.68 17.97
N SER A 19 3.75 8.43 17.95
CA SER A 19 5.04 8.06 17.34
C SER A 19 4.93 7.81 15.83
N GLY A 20 6.03 8.10 15.15
CA GLY A 20 6.13 8.04 13.69
C GLY A 20 6.11 9.43 13.04
N ARG A 21 6.41 9.45 11.75
CA ARG A 21 6.33 10.68 10.94
C ARG A 21 4.88 11.12 10.83
N LYS A 22 4.60 12.41 11.06
CA LYS A 22 3.25 12.95 10.88
C LYS A 22 2.81 12.75 9.42
N LYS A 23 1.56 12.31 9.22
CA LYS A 23 0.99 12.15 7.87
C LYS A 23 1.04 13.51 7.15
N GLY A 24 1.57 13.51 5.93
CA GLY A 24 1.72 14.73 5.12
C GLY A 24 3.04 15.48 5.31
N THR A 25 3.90 15.11 6.27
CA THR A 25 5.26 15.69 6.34
C THR A 25 6.02 15.30 5.06
N PRO A 26 6.54 16.25 4.25
CA PRO A 26 7.32 15.98 3.05
C PRO A 26 8.63 15.26 3.36
N ASN A 27 9.15 14.48 2.41
CA ASN A 27 10.45 13.84 2.59
C ASN A 27 11.53 14.89 2.32
N LYS A 28 12.45 15.11 3.26
CA LYS A 28 13.50 16.14 3.15
C LYS A 28 14.32 15.97 1.87
N ALA A 29 14.77 14.74 1.59
CA ALA A 29 15.57 14.44 0.40
C ALA A 29 14.85 14.79 -0.91
N THR A 30 13.54 14.52 -1.00
CA THR A 30 12.76 14.86 -2.20
C THR A 30 12.33 16.32 -2.25
N PHE A 31 12.30 17.00 -1.09
CA PHE A 31 11.88 18.39 -1.00
C PHE A 31 12.94 19.32 -1.58
N GLU A 32 14.20 19.14 -1.20
CA GLU A 32 15.34 19.90 -1.73
C GLU A 32 15.48 19.69 -3.24
N LEU A 33 15.36 18.43 -3.70
CA LEU A 33 15.36 18.13 -5.13
C LEU A 33 14.21 18.82 -5.88
N LYS A 34 13.01 18.86 -5.28
CA LYS A 34 11.86 19.54 -5.89
C LYS A 34 12.08 21.06 -5.98
N GLN A 35 12.75 21.67 -5.00
CA GLN A 35 13.10 23.09 -5.04
C GLN A 35 14.11 23.38 -6.15
N ALA A 36 15.22 22.63 -6.18
CA ALA A 36 16.24 22.77 -7.23
C ALA A 36 15.64 22.57 -8.63
N ALA A 37 14.78 21.57 -8.83
CA ALA A 37 14.12 21.34 -10.11
C ALA A 37 13.14 22.47 -10.50
N ALA A 38 12.50 23.14 -9.52
CA ALA A 38 11.57 24.23 -9.79
C ALA A 38 12.26 25.48 -10.35
N GLU A 39 13.53 25.70 -10.00
CA GLU A 39 14.33 26.83 -10.50
C GLU A 39 14.54 26.76 -12.02
N HIS A 40 14.60 25.55 -12.59
CA HIS A 40 14.75 25.33 -14.03
C HIS A 40 13.43 25.36 -14.82
N GLY A 41 12.30 25.65 -14.17
CA GLY A 41 10.99 25.58 -14.81
C GLY A 41 10.88 26.45 -16.07
N GLN A 42 11.36 27.69 -16.01
CA GLN A 42 11.30 28.61 -17.16
C GLN A 42 12.20 28.14 -18.31
N GLU A 43 13.42 27.71 -18.01
CA GLU A 43 14.37 27.21 -19.00
C GLU A 43 13.81 25.99 -19.75
N VAL A 44 13.18 25.07 -19.02
CA VAL A 44 12.54 23.89 -19.61
C VAL A 44 11.35 24.27 -20.50
N LEU A 45 10.54 25.26 -20.09
CA LEU A 45 9.43 25.75 -20.92
C LEU A 45 9.94 26.34 -22.23
N ASP A 46 10.99 27.16 -22.18
CA ASP A 46 11.60 27.75 -23.36
C ASP A 46 12.18 26.67 -24.29
N ALA A 47 12.81 25.63 -23.73
CA ALA A 47 13.30 24.49 -24.49
C ALA A 47 12.17 23.73 -25.19
N LEU A 48 11.05 23.46 -24.52
CA LEU A 48 9.88 22.83 -25.15
C LEU A 48 9.31 23.66 -26.30
N ILE A 49 9.22 24.99 -26.13
CA ILE A 49 8.76 25.89 -27.19
C ILE A 49 9.72 25.86 -28.39
N ARG A 50 11.04 25.78 -28.15
CA ARG A 50 12.04 25.65 -29.22
C ARG A 50 11.86 24.34 -29.99
N ILE A 51 11.69 23.22 -29.29
CA ILE A 51 11.41 21.90 -29.90
C ILE A 51 10.17 21.96 -30.80
N ILE A 52 9.11 22.65 -30.36
CA ILE A 52 7.86 22.77 -31.13
C ILE A 52 8.03 23.62 -32.40
N ARG A 53 8.93 24.61 -32.37
CA ARG A 53 9.16 25.56 -33.47
C ARG A 53 10.21 25.09 -34.47
N ASP A 54 11.00 24.10 -34.12
CA ASP A 54 12.05 23.54 -34.97
C ASP A 54 11.45 22.59 -36.02
N GLN A 55 11.74 22.86 -37.30
CA GLN A 55 11.22 22.10 -38.43
C GLN A 55 11.93 20.75 -38.62
N GLU A 56 13.14 20.61 -38.08
CA GLU A 56 13.93 19.38 -38.15
C GLU A 56 13.59 18.39 -37.04
N THR A 57 12.80 18.84 -36.04
CA THR A 57 12.42 17.98 -34.92
C THR A 57 11.41 16.91 -35.37
N PRO A 58 11.62 15.62 -35.01
CA PRO A 58 10.68 14.56 -35.34
C PRO A 58 9.28 14.84 -34.80
N ALA A 59 8.24 14.57 -35.60
CA ALA A 59 6.85 14.88 -35.26
C ALA A 59 6.41 14.30 -33.90
N ASN A 60 6.86 13.09 -33.55
CA ASN A 60 6.54 12.48 -32.25
C ASN A 60 7.08 13.29 -31.06
N THR A 61 8.27 13.87 -31.19
CA THR A 61 8.88 14.73 -30.17
C THR A 61 8.11 16.04 -30.02
N ILE A 62 7.66 16.63 -31.14
CA ILE A 62 6.79 17.81 -31.13
C ILE A 62 5.48 17.52 -30.41
N VAL A 63 4.81 16.41 -30.76
CA VAL A 63 3.54 15.99 -30.14
C VAL A 63 3.72 15.78 -28.63
N ALA A 64 4.81 15.15 -28.20
CA ALA A 64 5.12 14.98 -26.78
C ALA A 64 5.32 16.33 -26.08
N ALA A 65 6.09 17.25 -26.66
CA ALA A 65 6.31 18.58 -26.09
C ALA A 65 5.01 19.39 -25.98
N CYS A 66 4.18 19.37 -27.03
CA CYS A 66 2.86 20.01 -27.03
C CYS A 66 1.95 19.44 -25.93
N ARG A 67 1.90 18.12 -25.78
CA ARG A 67 1.10 17.45 -24.74
C ARG A 67 1.54 17.87 -23.33
N GLU A 68 2.85 17.90 -23.08
CA GLU A 68 3.38 18.31 -21.77
C GLU A 68 3.02 19.77 -21.43
N LEU A 69 3.02 20.67 -22.41
CA LEU A 69 2.58 22.07 -22.21
C LEU A 69 1.06 22.16 -21.97
N LEU A 70 0.25 21.46 -22.75
CA LEU A 70 -1.21 21.46 -22.61
C LEU A 70 -1.64 20.88 -21.26
N ASP A 71 -1.09 19.74 -20.87
CA ASP A 71 -1.40 19.07 -19.60
C ASP A 71 -1.05 19.95 -18.38
N ARG A 72 -0.07 20.86 -18.51
CA ARG A 72 0.30 21.84 -17.46
C ARG A 72 -0.56 23.11 -17.49
N GLY A 73 -0.88 23.62 -18.68
CA GLY A 73 -1.64 24.86 -18.84
C GLY A 73 -3.13 24.70 -18.61
N TYR A 74 -3.70 23.58 -19.06
CA TYR A 74 -5.14 23.31 -19.03
C TYR A 74 -5.51 22.16 -18.08
N GLY A 75 -4.51 21.44 -17.57
CA GLY A 75 -4.72 20.23 -16.78
C GLY A 75 -4.95 18.99 -17.64
N LYS A 76 -4.87 17.82 -17.00
CA LYS A 76 -5.22 16.56 -17.65
C LYS A 76 -6.73 16.35 -17.65
N PRO A 77 -7.31 15.75 -18.70
CA PRO A 77 -8.71 15.32 -18.69
C PRO A 77 -9.01 14.49 -17.44
N THR A 78 -10.16 14.75 -16.82
CA THR A 78 -10.61 13.99 -15.65
C THR A 78 -10.81 12.53 -16.03
N GLN A 79 -9.96 11.65 -15.49
CA GLN A 79 -10.17 10.21 -15.63
C GLN A 79 -11.34 9.82 -14.72
N HIS A 80 -12.47 9.41 -15.32
CA HIS A 80 -13.54 8.78 -14.56
C HIS A 80 -13.04 7.43 -14.07
N VAL A 81 -12.73 7.34 -12.78
CA VAL A 81 -12.55 6.05 -12.11
C VAL A 81 -13.96 5.53 -11.87
N VAL A 82 -14.42 4.64 -12.74
CA VAL A 82 -15.58 3.81 -12.41
C VAL A 82 -15.12 2.92 -11.27
N GLU A 83 -15.71 3.08 -10.09
CA GLU A 83 -15.58 2.09 -9.01
C GLU A 83 -16.24 0.81 -9.52
N GLU A 84 -15.46 -0.02 -10.19
CA GLU A 84 -15.87 -1.36 -10.53
C GLU A 84 -15.93 -2.12 -9.20
N ASN A 85 -17.15 -2.30 -8.68
CA ASN A 85 -17.37 -3.23 -7.57
C ASN A 85 -16.75 -4.56 -8.02
N VAL A 86 -15.71 -5.01 -7.32
CA VAL A 86 -14.94 -6.24 -7.64
C VAL A 86 -15.85 -7.47 -7.74
N THR A 87 -17.06 -7.39 -7.20
CA THR A 87 -18.13 -8.39 -7.32
C THR A 87 -18.72 -8.53 -8.73
N ALA A 88 -18.61 -7.53 -9.61
CA ALA A 88 -19.20 -7.56 -10.95
C ALA A 88 -18.55 -8.58 -11.90
N GLY A 89 -17.30 -8.99 -11.62
CA GLY A 89 -16.55 -9.96 -12.43
C GLY A 89 -16.53 -11.38 -11.87
N MET A 90 -17.04 -11.61 -10.66
CA MET A 90 -17.01 -12.95 -10.05
C MET A 90 -18.28 -13.71 -10.43
N THR A 91 -18.14 -14.77 -11.22
CA THR A 91 -19.28 -15.66 -11.48
C THR A 91 -19.71 -16.33 -10.17
N PRO A 92 -21.00 -16.70 -10.02
CA PRO A 92 -21.50 -17.38 -8.82
C PRO A 92 -20.70 -18.65 -8.45
N ASP A 93 -20.10 -19.30 -9.44
CA ASP A 93 -19.26 -20.49 -9.24
C ASP A 93 -17.89 -20.16 -8.66
N MET A 94 -17.30 -19.01 -8.98
CA MET A 94 -16.05 -18.55 -8.38
C MET A 94 -16.22 -18.22 -6.90
N LEU A 95 -17.37 -17.64 -6.53
CA LEU A 95 -17.71 -17.33 -5.14
C LEU A 95 -17.82 -18.61 -4.29
N LYS A 96 -18.50 -19.64 -4.81
CA LYS A 96 -18.62 -20.93 -4.12
C LYS A 96 -17.27 -21.64 -3.94
N ARG A 97 -16.38 -21.54 -4.92
CA ARG A 97 -15.02 -22.11 -4.82
C ARG A 97 -14.20 -21.41 -3.74
N LEU A 98 -14.24 -20.07 -3.71
CA LEU A 98 -13.57 -19.28 -2.67
C LEU A 98 -14.08 -19.61 -1.27
N GLU A 99 -15.40 -19.77 -1.12
CA GLU A 99 -16.01 -20.14 0.15
C GLU A 99 -15.58 -21.53 0.61
N THR A 100 -15.56 -22.50 -0.31
CA THR A 100 -15.13 -23.89 -0.04
C THR A 100 -13.65 -23.93 0.36
N ASP A 101 -12.78 -23.27 -0.41
CA ASP A 101 -11.34 -23.18 -0.12
C ASP A 101 -11.07 -22.51 1.23
N MET A 102 -11.85 -21.48 1.57
CA MET A 102 -11.72 -20.76 2.83
C MET A 102 -12.14 -21.62 4.02
N ILE A 103 -13.24 -22.37 3.91
CA ILE A 103 -13.68 -23.30 4.95
C ILE A 103 -12.62 -24.38 5.18
N GLU A 104 -12.07 -24.95 4.12
CA GLU A 104 -11.04 -26.00 4.21
C GLU A 104 -9.74 -25.50 4.85
N ARG A 105 -9.31 -24.27 4.54
CA ARG A 105 -8.14 -23.66 5.18
C ARG A 105 -8.41 -23.38 6.66
N MET A 106 -9.63 -22.97 7.01
CA MET A 106 -10.01 -22.67 8.39
C MET A 106 -10.14 -23.94 9.24
N THR A 107 -10.65 -25.05 8.70
CA THR A 107 -10.70 -26.33 9.41
C THR A 107 -9.31 -26.90 9.64
N LYS A 108 -8.46 -26.91 8.60
CA LYS A 108 -7.05 -27.32 8.73
C LYS A 108 -6.29 -26.47 9.74
N ALA A 109 -6.46 -25.15 9.71
CA ALA A 109 -5.80 -24.26 10.68
C ALA A 109 -6.25 -24.54 12.12
N ARG A 110 -7.53 -24.83 12.35
CA ARG A 110 -8.05 -25.19 13.68
C ARG A 110 -7.51 -26.54 14.17
N GLU A 111 -7.42 -27.53 13.30
CA GLU A 111 -6.84 -28.84 13.63
C GLU A 111 -5.36 -28.73 13.98
N GLN A 112 -4.60 -27.97 13.20
CA GLN A 112 -3.18 -27.71 13.48
C GLN A 112 -3.02 -26.96 14.81
N GLN A 113 -3.85 -25.96 15.09
CA GLN A 113 -3.83 -25.26 16.38
C GLN A 113 -4.15 -26.20 17.54
N ARG A 114 -5.13 -27.10 17.38
CA ARG A 114 -5.48 -28.12 18.39
C ARG A 114 -4.31 -29.07 18.64
N LEU A 115 -3.67 -29.58 17.59
CA LEU A 115 -2.49 -30.46 17.72
C LEU A 115 -1.33 -29.75 18.42
N VAL A 116 -1.05 -28.50 18.07
CA VAL A 116 -0.02 -27.68 18.73
C VAL A 116 -0.36 -27.44 20.21
N LEU A 117 -1.64 -27.33 20.57
CA LEU A 117 -2.08 -27.16 21.95
C LEU A 117 -1.98 -28.46 22.76
N ILE A 118 -2.25 -29.62 22.14
CA ILE A 118 -2.05 -30.95 22.74
C ILE A 118 -0.55 -31.23 22.95
N GLU A 119 0.27 -31.00 21.93
CA GLU A 119 1.73 -31.21 21.99
C GLU A 119 2.39 -30.34 23.08
N ARG A 120 1.89 -29.11 23.26
CA ARG A 120 2.34 -28.20 24.31
C ARG A 120 1.70 -28.46 25.68
N GLY A 121 0.86 -29.48 25.81
CA GLY A 121 0.26 -29.95 27.06
C GLY A 121 -0.77 -29.00 27.67
N PHE A 122 -1.42 -28.15 26.86
CA PHE A 122 -2.47 -27.23 27.33
C PHE A 122 -3.86 -27.88 27.37
N ILE A 123 -4.10 -28.87 26.50
CA ILE A 123 -5.35 -29.60 26.37
C ILE A 123 -5.08 -31.10 26.18
N ASP A 124 -6.01 -31.97 26.58
CA ASP A 124 -5.97 -33.41 26.31
C ASP A 124 -6.46 -33.75 24.89
N GLU A 125 -6.36 -35.04 24.51
CA GLU A 125 -6.82 -35.52 23.20
C GLU A 125 -8.32 -35.30 22.98
N ASP A 126 -9.11 -35.24 24.05
CA ASP A 126 -10.55 -34.96 24.03
C ASP A 126 -10.88 -33.45 23.98
N GLY A 127 -9.86 -32.58 24.08
CA GLY A 127 -9.97 -31.12 24.01
C GLY A 127 -10.25 -30.42 25.35
N ASN A 128 -10.21 -31.12 26.48
CA ASN A 128 -10.33 -30.55 27.82
C ASN A 128 -9.00 -29.91 28.25
N LYS A 129 -9.06 -28.78 28.96
CA LYS A 129 -7.86 -28.11 29.45
C LYS A 129 -7.20 -28.91 30.57
N LEU A 130 -5.89 -29.12 30.44
CA LEU A 130 -5.09 -29.89 31.41
C LEU A 130 -4.45 -29.02 32.51
N ARG A 131 -4.52 -27.68 32.40
CA ARG A 131 -4.05 -26.75 33.45
C ARG A 131 -5.02 -25.57 33.60
N ASP A 132 -5.35 -25.25 34.84
CA ASP A 132 -6.08 -24.04 35.26
C ASP A 132 -5.25 -22.76 35.15
#